data_AF-A0A8C0HWZ0-F1
#
_entry.id   AF-A0A8C0HWZ0-F1
#
_cell.length_a   1.000
_cell.length_b   1.000
_cell.length_c   1.000
_cell.angle_alpha   90.00
_cell.angle_beta   90.00
_cell.angle_gamma   90.00
#
_symmetry.space_group_name_H-M   'P 1'
#
loop_
_entity.id
_entity.type
_entity.pdbx_description
1 polymer ?
#
loop_
_entity_poly.entity_id
_entity_poly.type
_entity_poly.pdbx_seq_one_letter_code
_entity_poly.pdbx_strand_id
1 'polypeptide(L)'
;MIGIFSVFMWYLLLILYIGQIKGVFGTYEPITYKTGCSLWGIIFIISGVSIIRVARHPSPRLLTCTMIMNILCIIVAVIAVVLTVMELSSFESVSYRNYGQAKFGREISRVLLGFYPLELCIAFTYTIFGYVGLCCKNEDDHTTVTEEAESAF
;
A
#
# COMPACT_ATOMS: atom_id res chain seq x y z
N MET A 1 -3.74 7.18 -8.37
CA MET A 1 -4.03 8.43 -7.60
C MET A 1 -4.01 8.20 -6.09
N ILE A 2 -4.56 7.10 -5.57
CA ILE A 2 -4.54 6.76 -4.14
C ILE A 2 -3.13 6.74 -3.53
N GLY A 3 -2.13 6.11 -4.16
CA GLY A 3 -0.76 6.10 -3.63
C GLY A 3 -0.16 7.51 -3.41
N ILE A 4 -0.41 8.45 -4.33
CA ILE A 4 0.05 9.85 -4.19
C ILE A 4 -0.64 10.54 -3.02
N PHE A 5 -1.95 10.33 -2.88
CA PHE A 5 -2.71 10.82 -1.75
C PHE A 5 -2.19 10.26 -0.43
N SER A 6 -1.92 8.96 -0.36
CA SER A 6 -1.35 8.31 0.83
C SER A 6 0.00 8.93 1.21
N VAL A 7 0.91 9.16 0.25
CA VAL A 7 2.20 9.82 0.50
C VAL A 7 2.00 11.25 1.00
N PHE A 8 1.10 12.02 0.40
CA PHE A 8 0.80 13.39 0.84
C PHE A 8 0.26 13.43 2.27
N MET A 9 -0.70 12.56 2.59
CA MET A 9 -1.30 12.50 3.93
C MET A 9 -0.28 12.05 4.99
N TRP A 10 0.61 11.11 4.64
CA TRP A 10 1.76 10.74 5.47
C TRP A 10 2.74 11.89 5.69
N TYR A 11 3.01 12.67 4.65
CA TYR A 11 3.87 13.84 4.74
C TYR A 11 3.27 14.92 5.65
N LEU A 12 1.96 15.14 5.57
CA LEU A 12 1.25 16.03 6.49
C LEU A 12 1.34 15.54 7.95
N LEU A 13 1.10 14.24 8.18
CA LEU A 13 1.28 13.62 9.49
C LEU A 13 2.70 13.87 10.02
N LEU A 14 3.72 13.63 9.19
CA LEU A 14 5.13 13.85 9.55
C LEU A 14 5.41 15.29 9.99
N ILE A 15 4.91 16.29 9.25
CA ILE A 15 5.07 17.71 9.59
C ILE A 15 4.44 18.02 10.95
N LEU A 16 3.22 17.52 11.17
CA LEU A 16 2.50 17.73 12.43
C LEU A 16 3.28 17.09 13.59
N TYR A 17 3.85 15.91 13.41
CA TYR A 17 4.67 15.23 14.42
C TYR A 17 6.00 15.94 14.71
N ILE A 18 6.73 16.40 13.68
CA ILE A 18 7.96 17.19 13.88
C ILE A 18 7.64 18.49 14.63
N GLY A 19 6.49 19.10 14.36
CA GLY A 19 5.99 20.27 15.09
C GLY A 19 5.74 19.97 16.57
N GLN A 20 5.21 18.79 16.89
CA GLN A 20 4.97 18.36 18.27
C GLN A 20 6.27 18.10 19.06
N ILE A 21 7.29 17.48 18.44
CA ILE A 21 8.58 17.20 19.10
C ILE A 21 9.37 18.48 19.40
N LYS A 22 9.34 19.46 18.49
CA LYS A 22 10.02 20.76 18.69
C LYS A 22 9.30 21.66 19.69
N GLY A 23 8.01 21.43 19.93
CA GLY A 23 7.25 22.09 20.98
C GLY A 23 7.61 21.50 22.34
N VAL A 24 8.41 22.23 23.13
CA VAL A 24 8.73 21.87 24.53
C VAL A 24 7.44 21.43 25.25
N PHE A 25 7.45 20.20 25.79
CA PHE A 25 6.43 19.47 26.57
C PHE A 25 5.68 18.32 25.87
N GLY A 26 6.14 17.09 26.17
CA GLY A 26 5.46 15.82 25.93
C GLY A 26 5.94 15.09 24.68
N THR A 27 6.86 14.14 24.84
CA THR A 27 7.37 13.26 23.78
C THR A 27 6.29 12.24 23.40
N TYR A 28 5.31 12.64 22.60
CA TYR A 28 4.50 11.68 21.85
C TYR A 28 5.36 11.15 20.70
N GLU A 29 5.90 9.95 20.87
CA GLU A 29 6.61 9.22 19.81
C GLU A 29 5.62 8.28 19.10
N PRO A 30 4.98 8.71 18.00
CA PRO A 30 4.07 7.83 17.26
C PRO A 30 4.85 6.63 16.72
N ILE A 31 4.32 5.43 16.96
CA ILE A 31 4.90 4.15 16.53
C ILE A 31 5.15 4.15 15.01
N THR A 32 4.23 4.75 14.28
CA THR A 32 4.21 4.96 12.83
C THR A 32 5.37 5.81 12.29
N TYR A 33 5.89 6.75 13.09
CA TYR A 33 7.13 7.48 12.76
C TYR A 33 8.36 6.60 12.99
N LYS A 34 8.39 5.87 14.11
CA LYS A 34 9.50 4.97 14.47
C LYS A 34 9.69 3.82 13.46
N THR A 35 8.60 3.36 12.87
CA THR A 35 8.61 2.31 11.83
C THR A 35 8.87 2.84 10.41
N GLY A 36 9.00 4.17 10.22
CA GLY A 36 9.26 4.75 8.91
C GLY A 36 8.11 4.58 7.91
N CYS A 37 6.89 4.38 8.40
CA CYS A 37 5.72 4.01 7.60
C CYS A 37 5.36 5.07 6.55
N SER A 38 5.82 6.32 6.72
CA SER A 38 5.74 7.41 5.72
C SER A 38 6.34 7.04 4.35
N LEU A 39 7.45 6.30 4.33
CA LEU A 39 8.12 5.92 3.07
C LEU A 39 7.37 4.80 2.33
N TRP A 40 6.46 4.10 3.01
CA TRP A 40 5.80 2.92 2.45
C TRP A 40 4.76 3.29 1.38
N GLY A 41 4.27 4.54 1.38
CA GLY A 41 3.40 5.05 0.33
C GLY A 41 4.02 5.02 -1.07
N ILE A 42 5.36 5.05 -1.17
CA ILE A 42 6.09 4.92 -2.44
C ILE A 42 5.83 3.55 -3.09
N ILE A 43 5.69 2.50 -2.28
CA ILE A 43 5.41 1.13 -2.75
C ILE A 43 4.05 1.10 -3.46
N PHE A 44 3.03 1.76 -2.90
CA PHE A 44 1.71 1.89 -3.53
C PHE A 44 1.75 2.65 -4.85
N ILE A 45 2.60 3.69 -4.96
CA ILE A 45 2.78 4.42 -6.22
C ILE A 45 3.40 3.51 -7.29
N ILE A 46 4.48 2.81 -6.95
CA ILE A 46 5.19 1.92 -7.90
C ILE A 46 4.26 0.80 -8.37
N SER A 47 3.50 0.21 -7.44
CA SER A 47 2.48 -0.80 -7.76
C SER A 47 1.44 -0.24 -8.74
N GLY A 48 0.85 0.92 -8.45
CA GLY A 48 -0.15 1.54 -9.33
C GLY A 48 0.38 1.85 -10.74
N VAL A 49 1.62 2.33 -10.86
CA VAL A 49 2.27 2.54 -12.17
C VAL A 49 2.47 1.22 -12.91
N SER A 50 2.85 0.15 -12.20
CA SER A 50 3.08 -1.17 -12.78
C SER A 50 1.79 -1.76 -13.35
N ILE A 51 0.67 -1.62 -12.63
CA ILE A 51 -0.67 -2.02 -13.11
C ILE A 51 -1.04 -1.30 -14.42
N ILE A 52 -0.87 0.03 -14.47
CA ILE A 52 -1.17 0.81 -15.68
C ILE A 52 -0.28 0.37 -16.85
N ARG A 53 0.99 0.08 -16.57
CA ARG A 53 1.96 -0.37 -17.58
C ARG A 53 1.58 -1.72 -18.17
N VAL A 54 1.15 -2.67 -17.34
CA VAL A 54 0.64 -3.97 -17.78
C VAL A 54 -0.64 -3.80 -18.61
N ALA A 55 -1.54 -2.90 -18.22
CA ALA A 55 -2.78 -2.65 -18.96
C ALA A 55 -2.53 -2.06 -20.36
N ARG A 56 -1.45 -1.29 -20.57
CA ARG A 56 -1.07 -0.74 -21.89
C ARG A 56 -0.26 -1.72 -22.74
N HIS A 57 0.71 -2.39 -22.13
CA HIS A 57 1.63 -3.28 -22.83
C HIS A 57 1.74 -4.60 -22.06
N PRO A 58 0.83 -5.57 -22.34
CA PRO A 58 0.83 -6.84 -21.64
C PRO A 58 2.09 -7.62 -22.01
N SER A 59 2.97 -7.82 -21.04
CA SER A 59 4.12 -8.71 -21.16
C SER A 59 4.16 -9.66 -19.96
N PRO A 60 4.44 -10.96 -20.16
CA PRO A 60 4.31 -11.97 -19.11
C PRO A 60 5.24 -11.71 -17.92
N ARG A 61 6.49 -11.32 -18.18
CA ARG A 61 7.45 -10.96 -17.12
C ARG A 61 7.00 -9.75 -16.30
N LEU A 62 6.41 -8.74 -16.95
CA LEU A 62 5.91 -7.54 -16.28
C LEU A 62 4.65 -7.85 -15.46
N LEU A 63 3.80 -8.76 -15.94
CA LEU A 63 2.63 -9.23 -15.21
C LEU A 63 3.05 -9.94 -13.91
N THR A 64 3.99 -10.90 -13.98
CA THR A 64 4.52 -11.58 -12.79
C THR A 64 5.16 -10.59 -11.80
N CYS A 65 5.96 -9.64 -12.29
CA CYS A 65 6.55 -8.60 -11.45
C CYS A 65 5.48 -7.74 -10.75
N THR A 66 4.43 -7.34 -11.49
CA THR A 66 3.31 -6.57 -10.95
C THR A 66 2.55 -7.35 -9.87
N MET A 67 2.36 -8.67 -10.05
CA MET A 67 1.73 -9.51 -9.02
C MET A 67 2.56 -9.57 -7.73
N ILE A 68 3.88 -9.74 -7.84
CA ILE A 68 4.78 -9.71 -6.66
C ILE A 68 4.66 -8.38 -5.93
N MET A 69 4.66 -7.26 -6.67
CA MET A 69 4.50 -5.93 -6.08
C MET A 69 3.13 -5.76 -5.41
N ASN A 70 2.06 -6.29 -6.00
CA ASN A 70 0.72 -6.25 -5.39
C ASN A 70 0.65 -7.06 -4.08
N ILE A 71 1.29 -8.23 -4.02
CA ILE A 71 1.37 -9.03 -2.79
C ILE A 71 2.14 -8.25 -1.70
N LEU A 72 3.24 -7.58 -2.06
CA LEU A 72 3.95 -6.70 -1.14
C LEU A 72 3.06 -5.54 -0.66
N CYS A 73 2.30 -4.91 -1.55
CA CYS A 73 1.33 -3.88 -1.18
C CYS A 73 0.26 -4.39 -0.21
N ILE A 74 -0.23 -5.62 -0.39
CA ILE A 74 -1.19 -6.25 0.53
C ILE A 74 -0.59 -6.37 1.93
N ILE A 75 0.63 -6.91 2.06
CA ILE A 75 1.31 -7.09 3.35
C ILE A 75 1.53 -5.73 4.04
N VAL A 76 2.05 -4.76 3.29
CA VAL A 76 2.33 -3.39 3.76
C VAL A 76 1.05 -2.70 4.21
N ALA A 77 -0.06 -2.84 3.46
CA ALA A 77 -1.35 -2.25 3.82
C ALA A 77 -1.91 -2.86 5.12
N VAL A 78 -1.82 -4.18 5.30
CA VAL A 78 -2.26 -4.84 6.54
C VAL A 78 -1.46 -4.35 7.75
N ILE A 79 -0.13 -4.29 7.62
CA ILE A 79 0.73 -3.77 8.69
C ILE A 79 0.39 -2.30 9.01
N ALA A 80 0.21 -1.47 7.98
CA ALA A 80 -0.15 -0.06 8.15
C ALA A 80 -1.49 0.12 8.87
N VAL A 81 -2.50 -0.70 8.54
CA VAL A 81 -3.79 -0.73 9.25
C VAL A 81 -3.60 -1.09 10.72
N VAL A 82 -2.87 -2.17 11.02
CA VAL A 82 -2.63 -2.61 12.41
C VAL A 82 -1.91 -1.52 13.21
N LEU A 83 -0.84 -0.95 12.66
CA LEU A 83 -0.08 0.12 13.32
C LEU A 83 -0.94 1.37 13.56
N THR A 84 -1.76 1.75 12.58
CA THR A 84 -2.64 2.93 12.68
C THR A 84 -3.73 2.70 13.73
N VAL A 85 -4.31 1.50 13.79
CA VAL A 85 -5.29 1.13 14.83
C VAL A 85 -4.65 1.13 16.21
N MET A 86 -3.45 0.56 16.37
CA MET A 86 -2.71 0.59 17.63
C MET A 86 -2.44 2.03 18.07
N GLU A 87 -2.01 2.90 17.15
CA GLU A 87 -1.79 4.32 17.42
C GLU A 87 -3.08 5.05 17.85
N LEU A 88 -4.21 4.78 17.18
CA LEU A 88 -5.49 5.37 17.55
C LEU A 88 -6.01 4.86 18.90
N SER A 89 -5.71 3.61 19.25
CA SER A 89 -6.14 2.97 20.49
C SER A 89 -5.32 3.38 21.71
N SER A 90 -4.05 3.76 21.52
CA SER A 90 -3.18 4.24 22.60
C SER A 90 -3.54 5.69 22.95
N PHE A 91 -4.43 5.85 23.93
CA PHE A 91 -4.81 7.14 24.49
C PHE A 91 -4.00 7.41 25.75
N GLU A 92 -2.80 7.98 25.61
CA GLU A 92 -2.22 8.76 26.70
C GLU A 92 -2.59 10.23 26.54
N SER A 93 -3.00 10.85 27.64
CA SER A 93 -3.55 12.21 27.71
C SER A 93 -2.53 13.24 27.20
N VAL A 94 -2.66 13.59 25.92
CA VAL A 94 -1.82 14.60 25.28
C VAL A 94 -2.00 15.94 25.99
N SER A 95 -0.89 16.58 26.37
CA SER A 95 -0.85 17.90 27.00
C SER A 95 -1.70 18.93 26.24
N TYR A 96 -2.55 19.66 26.97
CA TYR A 96 -3.61 20.56 26.46
C TYR A 96 -3.10 21.59 25.43
N ARG A 97 -1.81 21.94 25.45
CA ARG A 97 -1.19 22.91 24.52
C ARG A 97 -1.03 22.40 23.09
N ASN A 98 -0.83 21.09 22.89
CA ASN A 98 -0.67 20.46 21.57
C ASN A 98 -1.93 19.68 21.13
N TYR A 99 -3.02 19.82 21.88
CA TYR A 99 -4.27 19.08 21.65
C TYR A 99 -4.85 19.30 20.26
N GLY A 100 -4.79 20.53 19.73
CA GLY A 100 -5.27 20.85 18.38
C GLY A 100 -4.51 20.12 17.28
N GLN A 101 -3.17 20.13 17.33
CA GLN A 101 -2.32 19.43 16.38
C GLN A 101 -2.47 17.90 16.48
N ALA A 102 -2.56 17.37 17.71
CA ALA A 102 -2.77 15.93 17.94
C ALA A 102 -4.14 15.46 17.42
N LYS A 103 -5.19 16.26 17.64
CA LYS A 103 -6.54 15.98 17.12
C LYS A 103 -6.57 15.97 15.60
N PHE A 104 -5.89 16.94 14.97
CA PHE A 104 -5.83 17.03 13.51
C PHE A 104 -5.04 15.87 12.89
N GLY A 105 -3.88 15.51 13.46
CA GLY A 105 -3.12 14.33 13.05
C GLY A 105 -3.96 13.05 13.16
N ARG A 106 -4.72 12.89 14.25
CA ARG A 106 -5.60 11.73 14.43
C ARG A 106 -6.72 11.64 13.39
N GLU A 107 -7.30 12.77 12.97
CA GLU A 107 -8.27 12.74 11.86
C GLU A 107 -7.62 12.35 10.55
N ILE A 108 -6.41 12.84 10.26
CA ILE A 108 -5.67 12.40 9.07
C ILE A 108 -5.43 10.88 9.14
N SER A 109 -4.99 10.34 10.28
CA SER A 109 -4.81 8.89 10.46
C SER A 109 -6.11 8.09 10.28
N ARG A 110 -7.27 8.61 10.72
CA ARG A 110 -8.58 7.98 10.44
C ARG A 110 -8.93 7.99 8.96
N VAL A 111 -8.64 9.09 8.26
CA VAL A 111 -8.82 9.16 6.81
C VAL A 111 -7.94 8.12 6.14
N LEU A 112 -6.64 8.03 6.46
CA LEU A 112 -5.76 6.99 5.92
C LEU A 112 -6.28 5.57 6.21
N LEU A 113 -6.81 5.34 7.42
CA LEU A 113 -7.40 4.04 7.78
C LEU A 113 -8.54 3.63 6.86
N GLY A 114 -9.31 4.58 6.31
CA GLY A 114 -10.32 4.31 5.29
C GLY A 114 -9.74 4.02 3.91
N PHE A 115 -8.58 4.59 3.57
CA PHE A 115 -7.94 4.41 2.26
C PHE A 115 -7.08 3.14 2.16
N TYR A 116 -6.51 2.63 3.25
CA TYR A 116 -5.73 1.39 3.20
C TYR A 116 -6.54 0.15 2.76
N PRO A 117 -7.79 -0.07 3.21
CA PRO A 117 -8.65 -1.14 2.69
C PRO A 117 -8.96 -0.98 1.21
N LEU A 118 -9.09 0.25 0.70
CA LEU A 118 -9.31 0.48 -0.73
C LEU A 118 -8.11 0.02 -1.55
N GLU A 119 -6.89 0.37 -1.11
CA GLU A 119 -5.65 -0.09 -1.75
C GLU A 119 -5.53 -1.63 -1.68
N LEU A 120 -5.89 -2.23 -0.54
CA LEU A 120 -5.94 -3.67 -0.35
C LEU A 120 -6.89 -4.34 -1.36
N CYS A 121 -8.11 -3.83 -1.50
CA CYS A 121 -9.09 -4.36 -2.44
C CYS A 121 -8.60 -4.30 -3.89
N ILE A 122 -7.99 -3.18 -4.29
CA ILE A 122 -7.45 -3.01 -5.64
C ILE A 122 -6.30 -4.00 -5.88
N ALA A 123 -5.33 -4.05 -4.98
CA ALA A 123 -4.17 -4.96 -5.09
C ALA A 123 -4.61 -6.43 -5.12
N PHE A 124 -5.59 -6.81 -4.30
CA PHE A 124 -6.14 -8.15 -4.27
C PHE A 124 -6.85 -8.52 -5.58
N THR A 125 -7.71 -7.63 -6.07
CA THR A 125 -8.44 -7.81 -7.33
C THR A 125 -7.49 -8.02 -8.51
N TYR A 126 -6.48 -7.15 -8.65
CA TYR A 126 -5.49 -7.27 -9.73
C TYR A 126 -4.58 -8.50 -9.58
N THR A 127 -4.34 -8.96 -8.36
CA THR A 127 -3.59 -10.20 -8.13
C THR A 127 -4.40 -11.42 -8.56
N ILE A 128 -5.70 -11.47 -8.25
CA ILE A 128 -6.58 -12.57 -8.70
C ILE A 128 -6.68 -12.59 -10.22
N PHE A 129 -7.00 -11.45 -10.85
CA PHE A 129 -7.12 -11.40 -12.31
C PHE A 129 -5.78 -11.69 -13.01
N GLY A 130 -4.67 -11.20 -12.46
CA GLY A 130 -3.34 -11.54 -12.97
C GLY A 130 -3.02 -13.03 -12.87
N TYR A 131 -3.41 -13.67 -11.76
CA TYR A 131 -3.23 -15.12 -11.57
C TYR A 131 -4.04 -15.94 -12.57
N VAL A 132 -5.34 -15.63 -12.71
CA VAL A 132 -6.22 -16.30 -13.67
C VAL A 132 -5.68 -16.14 -15.10
N GLY A 133 -5.28 -14.93 -15.48
CA GLY A 133 -4.69 -14.67 -16.80
C GLY A 133 -3.39 -15.44 -17.06
N LEU A 134 -2.58 -15.67 -16.02
CA LEU A 134 -1.35 -16.47 -16.15
C LEU A 134 -1.65 -17.96 -16.28
N CYS A 135 -2.62 -18.48 -15.53
CA CYS A 135 -3.06 -19.88 -15.62
C CYS A 135 -3.60 -20.21 -17.01
N CYS A 136 -4.51 -19.39 -17.56
CA CYS A 136 -5.06 -19.61 -18.90
C CYS A 136 -3.95 -19.62 -19.97
N LYS A 137 -3.00 -18.68 -19.88
CA LYS A 137 -1.90 -18.60 -20.85
C LYS A 137 -0.98 -19.82 -20.82
N ASN A 138 -0.70 -20.37 -19.63
CA ASN A 138 0.11 -21.58 -19.50
C ASN A 138 -0.60 -22.81 -20.09
N GLU A 139 -1.92 -22.84 -20.03
CA GLU A 139 -2.75 -23.91 -20.60
C GLU A 139 -2.72 -23.86 -22.14
N ASP A 140 -2.81 -22.67 -22.73
CA ASP A 140 -2.68 -22.44 -24.18
C ASP A 140 -1.27 -22.80 -24.73
N ASP A 141 -0.21 -22.50 -23.98
CA ASP A 141 1.17 -22.85 -24.36
C ASP A 141 1.38 -24.38 -24.33
N HIS A 142 0.71 -25.08 -23.40
CA HIS A 142 0.83 -26.54 -23.29
C HIS A 142 0.06 -27.28 -24.39
N THR A 143 -1.12 -26.78 -24.77
CA THR A 143 -1.92 -27.36 -25.86
C THR A 143 -1.25 -27.16 -27.22
N THR A 144 -0.69 -25.98 -27.49
CA THR A 144 0.05 -25.71 -28.74
C THR A 144 1.29 -26.58 -28.90
N VAL A 145 2.09 -26.78 -27.86
CA VAL A 145 3.26 -27.69 -27.89
C VAL A 145 2.83 -29.14 -28.15
N THR A 146 1.67 -29.55 -27.64
CA THR A 146 1.13 -30.90 -27.83
C THR A 146 0.66 -31.10 -29.28
N GLU A 147 -0.04 -30.14 -29.87
CA GLU A 147 -0.49 -30.19 -31.27
C GLU A 147 0.68 -30.16 -32.28
N GLU A 148 1.73 -29.38 -32.00
CA GLU A 148 2.95 -29.37 -32.82
C GLU A 148 3.71 -30.71 -32.75
N ALA A 149 3.72 -31.37 -31.58
CA ALA A 149 4.34 -32.68 -31.43
C ALA A 149 3.56 -33.79 -32.15
N GLU A 150 2.22 -33.72 -32.17
CA GLU A 150 1.37 -34.70 -32.85
C GLU A 150 1.34 -34.52 -34.37
N SER A 151 1.51 -33.28 -34.88
CA SER A 151 1.54 -33.00 -36.33
C SER A 151 2.90 -33.25 -37.00
N ALA A 152 3.96 -33.49 -36.21
CA ALA A 152 5.31 -33.80 -36.68
C ALA A 152 5.57 -35.30 -36.91
N PHE A 153 4.58 -36.17 -36.68
CA PHE A 153 4.63 -37.62 -36.88
C PHE A 153 3.73 -38.06 -38.05
#